data_AF-A0A183LSR4-F1
#
_entry.id   AF-A0A183LSR4-F1
#
_cell.length_a   1.000
_cell.length_b   1.000
_cell.length_c   1.000
_cell.angle_alpha   90.00
_cell.angle_beta   90.00
_cell.angle_gamma   90.00
#
_symmetry.space_group_name_H-M   'P 1'
#
loop_
_entity.id
_entity.type
_entity.pdbx_description
1 polymer ?
#
loop_
_entity_poly.entity_id
_entity_poly.type
_entity_poly.pdbx_seq_one_letter_code
_entity_poly.pdbx_strand_id
1 'polypeptide(L)'
;MKGLCMVDEHALLIRHGKTGAEVELRALPNAVRMTKVNGVTVKNSVTLHHKDRILFGSHQLYIFHNPLSKEFADESKSGMEPETIDWEFAQRELAQATGFEQFSNKPRKKEEAILQQQLLELLPMVNEVNAIADELNKQRTFEVILLPPTAQALKYGESKRTKVMVRMICTNTGQMCLWEREKFMTRRFLMQDMYQKSLSKQLEDYLQESDPFWEPLEDLFIGIAPAFLRALAYRLDVDEELKIMDFIGDELGTINIKLIPCSASNSKSAVPSNNASSNKKDDVTFIEDPRELIGKPYSFKIILGSLNLYDSEQNKHKYTVYYRIFKESELTAAKMESNKLHTRLYSIDQITHEHLDYFHSEFICFMIYRSQLEKDVKKTFDVYSPAPLLSRRYSRLSVEELDDISKLKTELTILQRGLDSFSKKDKQLDKLYKSWANKSSSADNFKLLLEDVHKLVNMKIPSINLSTALEKKTVSFLCSFVMKTRTIN
;
A
#
# COMPACT_ATOMS: atom_id res chain seq x y z
N MET A 1 -42.49 9.68 -7.05
CA MET A 1 -41.37 8.74 -7.21
C MET A 1 -41.17 8.02 -5.87
N LYS A 2 -40.83 6.73 -5.83
CA LYS A 2 -40.58 6.01 -4.55
C LYS A 2 -39.15 5.48 -4.54
N GLY A 3 -38.43 5.68 -3.44
CA GLY A 3 -37.05 5.23 -3.26
C GLY A 3 -36.49 5.67 -1.92
N LEU A 4 -35.38 5.07 -1.49
CA LEU A 4 -34.66 5.54 -0.30
C LEU A 4 -34.17 6.97 -0.49
N CYS A 5 -34.21 7.74 0.59
CA CYS A 5 -33.85 9.14 0.58
C CYS A 5 -34.72 9.99 -0.39
N MET A 6 -35.96 9.54 -0.63
CA MET A 6 -36.99 10.30 -1.33
C MET A 6 -38.07 10.69 -0.33
N VAL A 7 -38.58 11.91 -0.46
CA VAL A 7 -39.71 12.42 0.32
C VAL A 7 -40.90 12.62 -0.60
N ASP A 8 -42.11 12.64 -0.06
CA ASP A 8 -43.35 12.70 -0.85
C ASP A 8 -43.37 13.89 -1.82
N GLU A 9 -42.97 15.05 -1.33
CA GLU A 9 -42.67 16.24 -2.14
C GLU A 9 -41.16 16.51 -2.10
N HIS A 10 -40.44 16.06 -3.13
CA HIS A 10 -38.97 16.09 -3.14
C HIS A 10 -38.38 17.36 -3.76
N ALA A 11 -38.84 17.73 -4.95
CA ALA A 11 -38.37 18.93 -5.63
C ALA A 11 -39.45 19.48 -6.56
N LEU A 12 -39.34 20.77 -6.86
CA LEU A 12 -40.19 21.49 -7.79
C LEU A 12 -39.37 21.88 -9.02
N LEU A 13 -39.90 21.61 -10.21
CA LEU A 13 -39.38 22.11 -11.48
C LEU A 13 -40.23 23.31 -11.89
N ILE A 14 -39.62 24.49 -11.88
CA ILE A 14 -40.29 25.76 -12.13
C ILE A 14 -39.81 26.29 -13.48
N ARG A 15 -40.73 26.49 -14.43
CA ARG A 15 -40.41 27.12 -15.71
C ARG A 15 -40.59 28.63 -15.61
N HIS A 16 -39.57 29.38 -16.02
CA HIS A 16 -39.55 30.83 -16.01
C HIS A 16 -39.70 31.42 -17.41
N GLY A 17 -40.15 32.68 -17.45
CA GLY A 17 -40.26 33.46 -18.68
C GLY A 17 -41.44 33.10 -19.58
N LYS A 18 -41.68 33.93 -20.61
CA LYS A 18 -42.77 33.74 -21.58
C LYS A 18 -42.54 32.57 -22.54
N THR A 19 -41.29 32.21 -22.77
CA THR A 19 -40.89 31.10 -23.64
C THR A 19 -40.83 29.77 -22.90
N GLY A 20 -40.76 29.78 -21.56
CA GLY A 20 -40.59 28.58 -20.74
C GLY A 20 -39.25 27.88 -20.92
N ALA A 21 -38.25 28.55 -21.52
CA ALA A 21 -36.94 27.98 -21.83
C ALA A 21 -36.01 27.91 -20.61
N GLU A 22 -36.19 28.79 -19.63
CA GLU A 22 -35.44 28.73 -18.37
C GLU A 22 -36.18 27.83 -17.38
N VAL A 23 -35.50 26.81 -16.86
CA VAL A 23 -36.07 25.88 -15.89
C VAL A 23 -35.22 25.87 -14.63
N GLU A 24 -35.85 26.14 -13.49
CA GLU A 24 -35.25 26.10 -12.16
C GLU A 24 -35.66 24.79 -11.47
N LEU A 25 -34.69 24.07 -10.91
CA LEU A 25 -34.93 23.01 -9.94
C LEU A 25 -34.83 23.59 -8.54
N ARG A 26 -35.92 23.50 -7.77
CA ARG A 26 -35.96 23.88 -6.35
C ARG A 26 -36.13 22.64 -5.48
N ALA A 27 -35.11 22.31 -4.71
CA ALA A 27 -35.19 21.22 -3.74
C ALA A 27 -35.97 21.68 -2.52
N LEU A 28 -36.89 20.86 -2.03
CA LEU A 28 -37.64 21.18 -0.80
C LEU A 28 -36.77 21.00 0.44
N PRO A 29 -37.03 21.69 1.57
CA PRO A 29 -36.12 21.73 2.73
C PRO A 29 -35.66 20.36 3.22
N ASN A 30 -36.55 19.36 3.19
CA ASN A 30 -36.27 18.01 3.65
C ASN A 30 -35.56 17.13 2.59
N ALA A 31 -35.37 17.64 1.37
CA ALA A 31 -34.80 16.96 0.22
C ALA A 31 -33.51 17.62 -0.30
N VAL A 32 -33.14 18.81 0.21
CA VAL A 32 -31.96 19.59 -0.22
C VAL A 32 -30.69 18.74 -0.23
N ARG A 33 -30.42 18.02 0.87
CA ARG A 33 -29.22 17.17 1.02
C ARG A 33 -29.22 15.96 0.08
N MET A 34 -30.39 15.59 -0.42
CA MET A 34 -30.65 14.39 -1.23
C MET A 34 -30.84 14.72 -2.72
N THR A 35 -30.77 16.00 -3.09
CA THR A 35 -30.88 16.46 -4.48
C THR A 35 -29.52 16.97 -4.95
N LYS A 36 -28.97 16.37 -6.01
CA LYS A 36 -27.72 16.82 -6.63
C LYS A 36 -27.92 17.13 -8.10
N VAL A 37 -27.24 18.16 -8.59
CA VAL A 37 -27.15 18.48 -10.02
C VAL A 37 -25.68 18.48 -10.43
N ASN A 38 -25.33 17.67 -11.42
CA ASN A 38 -23.94 17.41 -11.85
C ASN A 38 -23.00 17.09 -10.67
N GLY A 39 -23.54 16.34 -9.69
CA GLY A 39 -22.83 15.94 -8.47
C GLY A 39 -22.72 16.95 -7.35
N VAL A 40 -23.17 18.18 -7.57
CA VAL A 40 -23.18 19.21 -6.54
C VAL A 40 -24.53 19.21 -5.84
N THR A 41 -24.53 19.13 -4.51
CA THR A 41 -25.74 19.24 -3.70
C THR A 41 -26.39 20.61 -3.90
N VAL A 42 -27.68 20.60 -4.25
CA VAL A 42 -28.47 21.82 -4.43
C VAL A 42 -28.66 22.49 -3.08
N LYS A 43 -28.45 23.80 -2.96
CA LYS A 43 -28.60 24.52 -1.68
C LYS A 43 -30.04 24.98 -1.42
N ASN A 44 -30.69 25.56 -2.42
CA ASN A 44 -32.09 26.01 -2.38
C ASN A 44 -32.72 25.75 -3.75
N SER A 45 -32.13 26.34 -4.79
CA SER A 45 -32.47 26.07 -6.17
C SER A 45 -31.28 26.25 -7.10
N VAL A 46 -31.41 25.71 -8.32
CA VAL A 46 -30.41 25.78 -9.38
C VAL A 46 -31.11 25.87 -10.74
N THR A 47 -30.59 26.72 -11.62
CA THR A 47 -31.05 26.78 -13.01
C THR A 47 -30.46 25.60 -13.79
N LEU A 48 -31.32 24.85 -14.46
CA LEU A 48 -30.95 23.67 -15.22
C LEU A 48 -30.64 24.02 -16.68
N HIS A 49 -29.56 23.44 -17.18
CA HIS A 49 -29.12 23.51 -18.58
C HIS A 49 -29.35 22.19 -19.30
N HIS A 50 -29.34 22.21 -20.64
CA HIS A 50 -29.50 20.99 -21.41
C HIS A 50 -28.42 19.95 -21.04
N LYS A 51 -28.82 18.69 -20.78
CA LYS A 51 -27.98 17.56 -20.33
C LYS A 51 -27.46 17.61 -18.88
N ASP A 52 -28.05 18.47 -18.04
CA ASP A 52 -27.77 18.41 -16.61
C ASP A 52 -28.19 17.06 -15.99
N ARG A 53 -27.33 16.50 -15.15
CA ARG A 53 -27.53 15.24 -14.44
C ARG A 53 -28.15 15.51 -13.08
N ILE A 54 -29.41 15.13 -12.90
CA ILE A 54 -30.15 15.35 -11.67
C ILE A 54 -30.25 14.02 -10.93
N LEU A 55 -29.68 13.95 -9.72
CA LEU A 55 -29.85 12.83 -8.81
C LEU A 55 -30.86 13.22 -7.72
N PHE A 56 -31.95 12.47 -7.65
CA PHE A 56 -32.88 12.51 -6.52
C PHE A 56 -32.68 11.28 -5.63
N GLY A 57 -32.64 11.52 -4.32
CA GLY A 57 -32.36 10.50 -3.33
C GLY A 57 -31.02 9.80 -3.57
N SER A 58 -31.00 8.50 -3.34
CA SER A 58 -29.75 7.72 -3.42
C SER A 58 -29.45 7.17 -4.82
N HIS A 59 -30.48 6.93 -5.64
CA HIS A 59 -30.33 6.13 -6.87
C HIS A 59 -31.12 6.64 -8.08
N GLN A 60 -31.95 7.70 -7.96
CA GLN A 60 -32.79 8.14 -9.07
C GLN A 60 -32.08 9.22 -9.88
N LEU A 61 -31.27 8.77 -10.83
CA LEU A 61 -30.54 9.65 -11.74
C LEU A 61 -31.35 9.92 -13.01
N TYR A 62 -31.47 11.19 -13.36
CA TYR A 62 -32.14 11.69 -14.54
C TYR A 62 -31.21 12.60 -15.34
N ILE A 63 -31.40 12.62 -16.65
CA ILE A 63 -30.77 13.60 -17.53
C ILE A 63 -31.85 14.58 -17.95
N PHE A 64 -31.61 15.86 -17.69
CA PHE A 64 -32.55 16.92 -18.04
C PHE A 64 -32.38 17.32 -19.50
N HIS A 65 -33.39 17.00 -20.31
CA HIS A 65 -33.47 17.48 -21.69
C HIS A 65 -34.39 18.69 -21.78
N ASN A 66 -33.82 19.81 -22.20
CA ASN A 66 -34.56 21.04 -22.47
C ASN A 66 -34.65 21.30 -23.99
N PRO A 67 -35.77 20.93 -24.65
CA PRO A 67 -35.92 21.14 -26.09
C PRO A 67 -36.09 22.60 -26.50
N LEU A 68 -36.33 23.49 -25.53
CA LEU A 68 -36.50 24.94 -25.75
C LEU A 68 -35.21 25.73 -25.55
N SER A 69 -34.11 25.05 -25.17
CA SER A 69 -32.79 25.66 -24.99
C SER A 69 -32.10 25.93 -26.33
N LYS A 70 -31.23 26.94 -26.37
CA LYS A 70 -30.34 27.17 -27.52
C LYS A 70 -29.39 25.98 -27.75
N GLU A 71 -28.89 25.41 -26.66
CA GLU A 71 -28.00 24.25 -26.67
C GLU A 71 -28.59 23.06 -27.43
N PHE A 72 -29.86 22.71 -27.16
CA PHE A 72 -30.54 21.63 -27.88
C PHE A 72 -30.75 21.94 -29.36
N ALA A 73 -31.07 23.19 -29.69
CA ALA A 73 -31.26 23.62 -31.07
C ALA A 73 -29.94 23.61 -31.87
N ASP A 74 -28.82 23.93 -31.23
CA ASP A 74 -27.49 23.91 -31.84
C ASP A 74 -26.99 22.47 -32.01
N GLU A 75 -27.22 21.59 -31.03
CA GLU A 75 -26.91 20.15 -31.13
C GLU A 75 -27.71 19.46 -32.23
N SER A 76 -29.01 19.76 -32.34
CA SER A 76 -29.88 19.22 -33.39
C SER A 76 -29.46 19.65 -34.80
N LYS A 77 -28.76 20.78 -34.94
CA LYS A 77 -28.23 21.29 -36.21
C LYS A 77 -26.81 20.79 -36.54
N SER A 78 -26.08 20.33 -35.53
CA SER A 78 -24.68 19.88 -35.64
C SER A 78 -24.54 18.57 -36.43
N GLY A 79 -25.58 17.72 -36.47
CA GLY A 79 -25.57 16.46 -37.22
C GLY A 79 -24.61 15.40 -36.68
N MET A 80 -23.91 15.67 -35.56
CA MET A 80 -23.18 14.66 -34.82
C MET A 80 -24.14 13.71 -34.09
N GLU A 81 -23.76 12.43 -33.97
CA GLU A 81 -24.48 11.53 -33.08
C GLU A 81 -24.47 12.12 -31.66
N PRO A 82 -25.62 12.20 -30.99
CA PRO A 82 -25.69 12.77 -29.66
C PRO A 82 -24.76 11.99 -28.73
N GLU A 83 -23.87 12.68 -28.02
CA GLU A 83 -23.07 12.08 -26.95
C GLU A 83 -24.02 11.37 -25.99
N THR A 84 -23.98 10.03 -25.97
CA THR A 84 -24.75 9.21 -25.05
C THR A 84 -24.12 9.36 -23.68
N ILE A 85 -24.71 10.25 -22.87
CA ILE A 85 -24.43 10.31 -21.43
C ILE A 85 -25.06 9.06 -20.83
N ASP A 86 -24.29 7.98 -20.82
CA ASP A 86 -24.71 6.74 -20.18
C ASP A 86 -24.71 6.91 -18.65
N TRP A 87 -25.53 6.12 -17.96
CA TRP A 87 -25.62 6.10 -16.50
C TRP A 87 -24.23 5.93 -15.86
N GLU A 88 -23.39 5.12 -16.50
CA GLU A 88 -22.01 4.89 -16.10
C GLU A 88 -21.14 6.16 -16.19
N PHE A 89 -21.36 7.03 -17.19
CA PHE A 89 -20.62 8.28 -17.35
C PHE A 89 -20.96 9.28 -16.24
N ALA A 90 -22.25 9.45 -15.95
CA ALA A 90 -22.71 10.33 -14.89
C ALA A 90 -22.27 9.83 -13.51
N GLN A 91 -22.35 8.54 -13.23
CA GLN A 91 -21.81 7.97 -11.99
C GLN A 91 -20.30 8.15 -11.87
N ARG A 92 -19.55 8.03 -12.97
CA ARG A 92 -18.10 8.27 -13.01
C ARG A 92 -17.75 9.71 -12.64
N GLU A 93 -18.48 10.68 -13.14
CA GLU A 93 -18.32 12.09 -12.76
C GLU A 93 -18.63 12.33 -11.27
N LEU A 94 -19.68 11.70 -10.73
CA LEU A 94 -20.00 11.75 -9.29
C LEU A 94 -18.88 11.15 -8.43
N ALA A 95 -18.30 10.04 -8.87
CA ALA A 95 -17.14 9.44 -8.22
C ALA A 95 -15.91 10.36 -8.29
N GLN A 96 -15.68 11.05 -9.41
CA GLN A 96 -14.60 12.03 -9.54
C GLN A 96 -14.74 13.18 -8.54
N ALA A 97 -15.95 13.74 -8.39
CA ALA A 97 -16.23 14.82 -7.45
C ALA A 97 -16.00 14.43 -5.97
N THR A 98 -16.00 13.13 -5.66
CA THR A 98 -15.68 12.60 -4.32
C THR A 98 -14.19 12.28 -4.11
N GLY A 99 -13.33 12.60 -5.09
CA GLY A 99 -11.87 12.50 -5.00
C GLY A 99 -11.23 11.35 -5.80
N PHE A 100 -11.96 10.73 -6.74
CA PHE A 100 -11.47 9.61 -7.54
C PHE A 100 -11.05 10.01 -8.99
N GLU A 101 -10.15 11.00 -9.11
CA GLU A 101 -9.69 11.60 -10.40
C GLU A 101 -8.97 10.65 -11.38
N GLN A 102 -8.26 9.62 -10.92
CA GLN A 102 -7.52 8.67 -11.78
C GLN A 102 -8.41 7.81 -12.69
N PHE A 103 -9.74 7.82 -12.47
CA PHE A 103 -10.74 7.14 -13.30
C PHE A 103 -11.38 8.06 -14.36
N SER A 104 -10.78 9.23 -14.62
CA SER A 104 -11.14 10.13 -15.74
C SER A 104 -10.97 9.45 -17.10
N ASN A 105 -9.97 8.57 -17.24
CA ASN A 105 -9.71 7.83 -18.45
C ASN A 105 -10.44 6.48 -18.47
N LYS A 106 -10.76 5.97 -19.66
CA LYS A 106 -11.23 4.59 -19.82
C LYS A 106 -10.24 3.63 -19.15
N PRO A 107 -10.72 2.64 -18.37
CA PRO A 107 -9.85 1.69 -17.68
C PRO A 107 -8.95 0.99 -18.72
N ARG A 108 -7.65 0.98 -18.48
CA ARG A 108 -6.68 0.40 -19.42
C ARG A 108 -6.53 -1.11 -19.21
N LYS A 109 -6.88 -1.58 -18.01
CA LYS A 109 -6.81 -2.99 -17.60
C LYS A 109 -8.17 -3.47 -17.08
N LYS A 110 -8.45 -4.76 -17.27
CA LYS A 110 -9.67 -5.41 -16.75
C LYS A 110 -9.83 -5.21 -15.23
N GLU A 111 -8.74 -5.23 -14.49
CA GLU A 111 -8.74 -5.07 -13.03
C GLU A 111 -9.14 -3.65 -12.61
N GLU A 112 -8.68 -2.63 -13.34
CA GLU A 112 -9.09 -1.23 -13.12
C GLU A 112 -10.59 -1.06 -13.41
N ALA A 113 -11.11 -1.72 -14.44
CA ALA A 113 -12.54 -1.70 -14.76
C ALA A 113 -13.39 -2.33 -13.64
N ILE A 114 -12.95 -3.46 -13.08
CA ILE A 114 -13.64 -4.12 -11.96
C ILE A 114 -13.63 -3.21 -10.72
N LEU A 115 -12.48 -2.61 -10.39
CA LEU A 115 -12.36 -1.66 -9.27
C LEU A 115 -13.29 -0.46 -9.45
N GLN A 116 -13.32 0.10 -10.65
CA GLN A 116 -14.18 1.21 -10.99
C GLN A 116 -15.66 0.84 -10.83
N GLN A 117 -16.09 -0.30 -11.37
CA GLN A 117 -17.47 -0.79 -11.23
C GLN A 117 -17.86 -0.96 -9.76
N GLN A 118 -16.99 -1.56 -8.94
CA GLN A 118 -17.25 -1.74 -7.51
C GLN A 118 -17.39 -0.40 -6.77
N LEU A 119 -16.60 0.60 -7.15
CA LEU A 119 -16.68 1.93 -6.56
C LEU A 119 -17.99 2.64 -6.92
N LEU A 120 -18.37 2.62 -8.21
CA LEU A 120 -19.63 3.22 -8.68
C LEU A 120 -20.85 2.62 -8.00
N GLU A 121 -20.78 1.34 -7.66
CA GLU A 121 -21.82 0.65 -6.91
C GLU A 121 -21.83 1.02 -5.41
N LEU A 122 -20.66 1.07 -4.76
CA LEU A 122 -20.58 1.28 -3.31
C LEU A 122 -20.79 2.74 -2.88
N LEU A 123 -20.35 3.72 -3.68
CA LEU A 123 -20.50 5.14 -3.36
C LEU A 123 -21.94 5.58 -3.04
N PRO A 124 -22.97 5.30 -3.88
CA PRO A 124 -24.34 5.67 -3.55
C PRO A 124 -24.86 4.94 -2.31
N MET A 125 -24.46 3.67 -2.12
CA MET A 125 -24.86 2.87 -0.96
C MET A 125 -24.27 3.42 0.34
N VAL A 126 -23.02 3.87 0.33
CA VAL A 126 -22.38 4.50 1.49
C VAL A 126 -23.05 5.83 1.81
N ASN A 127 -23.38 6.64 0.81
CA ASN A 127 -24.12 7.90 1.02
C ASN A 127 -25.49 7.65 1.67
N GLU A 128 -26.20 6.63 1.21
CA GLU A 128 -27.49 6.23 1.76
C GLU A 128 -27.37 5.74 3.21
N VAL A 129 -26.42 4.86 3.51
CA VAL A 129 -26.19 4.37 4.87
C VAL A 129 -25.81 5.51 5.82
N ASN A 130 -25.00 6.47 5.37
CA ASN A 130 -24.70 7.67 6.15
C ASN A 130 -25.96 8.52 6.43
N ALA A 131 -26.83 8.70 5.44
CA ALA A 131 -28.10 9.41 5.65
C ALA A 131 -28.99 8.70 6.68
N ILE A 132 -29.09 7.37 6.61
CA ILE A 132 -29.81 6.58 7.62
C ILE A 132 -29.16 6.75 9.00
N ALA A 133 -27.84 6.69 9.09
CA ALA A 133 -27.10 6.83 10.35
C ALA A 133 -27.36 8.20 10.99
N ASP A 134 -27.40 9.27 10.18
CA ASP A 134 -27.71 10.63 10.61
C ASP A 134 -29.16 10.75 11.10
N GLU A 135 -30.13 10.25 10.33
CA GLU A 135 -31.55 10.32 10.70
C GLU A 135 -31.90 9.50 11.95
N LEU A 136 -31.23 8.36 12.14
CA LEU A 136 -31.38 7.52 13.33
C LEU A 136 -30.43 7.94 14.48
N ASN A 137 -29.63 9.00 14.31
CA ASN A 137 -28.65 9.49 15.27
C ASN A 137 -27.70 8.40 15.82
N LYS A 138 -27.22 7.52 14.95
CA LYS A 138 -26.36 6.37 15.31
C LYS A 138 -24.90 6.74 15.57
N GLN A 139 -24.50 7.99 15.29
CA GLN A 139 -23.12 8.48 15.49
C GLN A 139 -22.08 7.62 14.74
N ARG A 140 -22.42 7.20 13.51
CA ARG A 140 -21.55 6.43 12.63
C ARG A 140 -21.38 7.14 11.29
N THR A 141 -20.17 7.12 10.76
CA THR A 141 -19.89 7.51 9.37
C THR A 141 -19.22 6.38 8.63
N PHE A 142 -19.52 6.27 7.35
CA PHE A 142 -19.06 5.23 6.45
C PHE A 142 -18.36 5.86 5.27
N GLU A 143 -17.24 5.26 4.86
CA GLU A 143 -16.42 5.77 3.77
C GLU A 143 -15.85 4.63 2.95
N VAL A 144 -15.87 4.76 1.62
CA VAL A 144 -15.19 3.80 0.74
C VAL A 144 -13.68 4.05 0.79
N ILE A 145 -12.90 2.99 0.99
CA ILE A 145 -11.44 3.01 0.95
C ILE A 145 -10.90 1.99 -0.05
N LEU A 146 -9.72 2.27 -0.62
CA LEU A 146 -8.98 1.35 -1.47
C LEU A 146 -7.81 0.79 -0.68
N LEU A 147 -7.87 -0.50 -0.35
CA LEU A 147 -6.82 -1.17 0.39
C LEU A 147 -5.80 -1.74 -0.61
N PRO A 148 -4.55 -1.25 -0.64
CA PRO A 148 -3.56 -1.76 -1.57
C PRO A 148 -3.16 -3.21 -1.23
N PRO A 149 -2.62 -3.98 -2.20
CA PRO A 149 -2.24 -5.38 -1.98
C PRO A 149 -1.33 -5.60 -0.77
N THR A 150 -0.46 -4.62 -0.49
CA THR A 150 0.53 -4.68 0.59
C THR A 150 -0.08 -4.59 1.98
N ALA A 151 -1.26 -3.99 2.11
CA ALA A 151 -2.01 -3.87 3.37
C ALA A 151 -3.06 -4.98 3.55
N GLN A 152 -3.11 -5.97 2.65
CA GLN A 152 -4.10 -7.06 2.67
C GLN A 152 -3.61 -8.37 3.31
N ALA A 153 -2.40 -8.40 3.88
CA ALA A 153 -1.82 -9.61 4.46
C ALA A 153 -1.79 -10.84 3.52
N LEU A 154 -1.64 -10.60 2.21
CA LEU A 154 -1.66 -11.64 1.17
C LEU A 154 -0.57 -12.71 1.39
N LYS A 155 -0.86 -13.95 1.01
CA LYS A 155 0.15 -15.02 0.97
C LYS A 155 1.05 -14.86 -0.26
N TYR A 156 2.25 -15.42 -0.16
CA TYR A 156 3.13 -15.51 -1.32
C TYR A 156 2.44 -16.28 -2.46
N GLY A 157 2.45 -15.69 -3.65
CA GLY A 157 1.79 -16.23 -4.85
C GLY A 157 0.31 -15.87 -5.00
N GLU A 158 -0.32 -15.22 -4.02
CA GLU A 158 -1.68 -14.71 -4.19
C GLU A 158 -1.71 -13.50 -5.14
N SER A 159 -2.86 -13.30 -5.78
CA SER A 159 -3.05 -12.23 -6.75
C SER A 159 -2.99 -10.87 -6.06
N LYS A 160 -1.98 -10.07 -6.40
CA LYS A 160 -1.81 -8.70 -5.90
C LYS A 160 -2.82 -7.77 -6.55
N ARG A 161 -3.98 -7.58 -5.92
CA ARG A 161 -5.04 -6.67 -6.39
C ARG A 161 -5.44 -5.72 -5.30
N THR A 162 -5.69 -4.47 -5.65
CA THR A 162 -6.33 -3.53 -4.72
C THR A 162 -7.74 -4.04 -4.40
N LYS A 163 -8.16 -3.91 -3.14
CA LYS A 163 -9.49 -4.33 -2.67
C LYS A 163 -10.30 -3.11 -2.25
N VAL A 164 -11.55 -3.03 -2.67
CA VAL A 164 -12.48 -1.98 -2.22
C VAL A 164 -13.09 -2.42 -0.89
N MET A 165 -12.95 -1.58 0.13
CA MET A 165 -13.45 -1.82 1.49
C MET A 165 -14.26 -0.62 1.95
N VAL A 166 -15.08 -0.80 2.99
CA VAL A 166 -15.83 0.29 3.63
C VAL A 166 -15.29 0.48 5.04
N ARG A 167 -14.82 1.67 5.35
CA ARG A 167 -14.41 2.09 6.68
C ARG A 167 -15.64 2.62 7.42
N MET A 168 -15.98 2.04 8.56
CA MET A 168 -16.92 2.62 9.52
C MET A 168 -16.13 3.36 10.60
N ILE A 169 -16.59 4.55 11.00
CA ILE A 169 -16.04 5.35 12.08
C ILE A 169 -17.14 5.67 13.09
N CYS A 170 -16.86 5.40 14.36
CA CYS A 170 -17.65 5.85 15.50
C CYS A 170 -17.30 7.30 15.81
N THR A 171 -18.16 8.25 15.44
CA THR A 171 -17.88 9.69 15.58
C THR A 171 -17.70 10.15 17.03
N ASN A 172 -18.24 9.40 18.00
CA ASN A 172 -18.14 9.70 19.42
C ASN A 172 -16.84 9.19 20.08
N THR A 173 -16.33 8.03 19.66
CA THR A 173 -15.12 7.42 20.24
C THR A 173 -13.88 7.61 19.37
N GLY A 174 -14.07 7.93 18.09
CA GLY A 174 -13.04 7.91 17.05
C GLY A 174 -12.59 6.49 16.67
N GLN A 175 -13.25 5.45 17.18
CA GLN A 175 -12.96 4.07 16.82
C GLN A 175 -13.37 3.80 15.37
N MET A 176 -12.67 2.90 14.71
CA MET A 176 -12.95 2.57 13.33
C MET A 176 -12.75 1.08 13.06
N CYS A 177 -13.48 0.57 12.09
CA CYS A 177 -13.36 -0.79 11.60
C CYS A 177 -13.46 -0.83 10.07
N LEU A 178 -12.90 -1.88 9.47
CA LEU A 178 -12.88 -2.08 8.03
C LEU A 178 -13.78 -3.24 7.66
N TRP A 179 -14.69 -3.00 6.73
CA TRP A 179 -15.64 -3.98 6.25
C TRP A 179 -15.36 -4.34 4.81
N GLU A 180 -15.36 -5.65 4.56
CA GLU A 180 -15.43 -6.15 3.20
C GLU A 180 -16.76 -5.77 2.56
N ARG A 181 -16.74 -5.66 1.24
CA ARG A 181 -17.91 -5.36 0.42
C ARG A 181 -19.13 -6.21 0.81
N GLU A 182 -18.97 -7.53 0.94
CA GLU A 182 -20.07 -8.45 1.26
C GLU A 182 -20.70 -8.15 2.62
N LYS A 183 -19.86 -7.95 3.65
CA LYS A 183 -20.30 -7.58 5.00
C LYS A 183 -21.08 -6.26 4.98
N PHE A 184 -20.56 -5.24 4.29
CA PHE A 184 -21.24 -3.96 4.15
C PHE A 184 -22.60 -4.10 3.45
N MET A 185 -22.69 -4.89 2.37
CA MET A 185 -23.94 -5.13 1.65
C MET A 185 -25.01 -5.76 2.55
N THR A 186 -24.63 -6.79 3.32
CA THR A 186 -25.54 -7.42 4.28
C THR A 186 -25.96 -6.44 5.37
N ARG A 187 -25.02 -5.69 5.98
CA ARG A 187 -25.32 -4.71 7.03
C ARG A 187 -26.21 -3.58 6.53
N ARG A 188 -25.97 -3.08 5.32
CA ARG A 188 -26.82 -2.06 4.67
C ARG A 188 -28.28 -2.51 4.60
N PHE A 189 -28.56 -3.74 4.20
CA PHE A 189 -29.93 -4.26 4.13
C PHE A 189 -30.61 -4.21 5.51
N LEU A 190 -29.89 -4.61 6.56
CA LEU A 190 -30.40 -4.54 7.93
C LEU A 190 -30.62 -3.08 8.40
N MET A 191 -29.75 -2.16 8.02
CA MET A 191 -29.90 -0.73 8.31
C MET A 191 -31.14 -0.15 7.62
N GLN A 192 -31.42 -0.55 6.38
CA GLN A 192 -32.63 -0.15 5.65
C GLN A 192 -33.91 -0.67 6.32
N ASP A 193 -33.92 -1.94 6.75
CA ASP A 193 -35.05 -2.52 7.47
C ASP A 193 -35.29 -1.81 8.82
N MET A 194 -34.21 -1.56 9.57
CA MET A 194 -34.27 -0.76 10.80
C MET A 194 -34.85 0.63 10.55
N TYR A 195 -34.42 1.31 9.48
CA TYR A 195 -34.94 2.62 9.11
C TYR A 195 -36.43 2.57 8.76
N GLN A 196 -36.86 1.58 7.97
CA GLN A 196 -38.28 1.40 7.61
C GLN A 196 -39.17 1.17 8.83
N LYS A 197 -38.71 0.35 9.78
CA LYS A 197 -39.42 0.09 11.06
C LYS A 197 -39.50 1.35 11.93
N SER A 198 -38.49 2.21 11.86
CA SER A 198 -38.51 3.48 12.58
C SER A 198 -39.60 4.43 12.06
N LEU A 199 -39.79 4.49 10.73
CA LEU A 199 -40.84 5.28 10.09
C LEU A 199 -42.24 4.76 10.41
N SER A 200 -42.43 3.44 10.52
CA SER A 200 -43.71 2.83 10.91
C SER A 200 -43.99 2.91 12.43
N LYS A 201 -43.09 3.51 13.21
CA LYS A 201 -43.12 3.56 14.69
C LYS A 201 -43.17 2.17 15.35
N GLN A 202 -42.68 1.14 14.66
CA GLN A 202 -42.55 -0.23 15.16
C GLN A 202 -41.13 -0.47 15.70
N LEU A 203 -40.62 0.47 16.48
CA LEU A 203 -39.30 0.35 17.12
C LEU A 203 -39.44 -0.51 18.37
N GLU A 204 -38.92 -1.74 18.32
CA GLU A 204 -38.67 -2.56 19.50
C GLU A 204 -37.33 -2.15 20.14
N ASP A 205 -37.17 -2.42 21.43
CA ASP A 205 -35.89 -2.23 22.13
C ASP A 205 -34.84 -3.18 21.54
N TYR A 206 -33.90 -2.63 20.77
CA TYR A 206 -32.82 -3.41 20.20
C TYR A 206 -31.76 -3.72 21.26
N LEU A 207 -31.43 -5.02 21.40
CA LEU A 207 -30.16 -5.41 22.02
C LEU A 207 -29.01 -4.85 21.17
N GLN A 208 -27.91 -4.46 21.82
CA GLN A 208 -26.75 -3.86 21.16
C GLN A 208 -26.19 -4.75 20.03
N GLU A 209 -26.20 -6.07 20.22
CA GLU A 209 -25.76 -7.05 19.21
C GLU A 209 -26.68 -7.13 17.98
N SER A 210 -27.94 -6.69 18.13
CA SER A 210 -28.92 -6.63 17.04
C SER A 210 -28.87 -5.30 16.28
N ASP A 211 -28.06 -4.33 16.72
CA ASP A 211 -27.87 -3.07 16.03
C ASP A 211 -26.93 -3.27 14.82
N PRO A 212 -27.40 -3.09 13.57
CA PRO A 212 -26.57 -3.27 12.39
C PRO A 212 -25.43 -2.24 12.30
N PHE A 213 -25.50 -1.14 13.07
CA PHE A 213 -24.45 -0.13 13.22
C PHE A 213 -23.40 -0.48 14.28
N TRP A 214 -23.59 -1.58 15.01
CA TRP A 214 -22.66 -2.02 16.04
C TRP A 214 -21.69 -3.10 15.53
N GLU A 215 -20.44 -3.00 15.95
CA GLU A 215 -19.40 -3.98 15.69
C GLU A 215 -18.60 -4.20 16.97
N PRO A 216 -18.26 -5.46 17.32
CA PRO A 216 -17.28 -5.73 18.38
C PRO A 216 -15.96 -5.03 18.08
N LEU A 217 -15.28 -4.58 19.14
CA LEU A 217 -13.98 -3.92 18.99
C LEU A 217 -12.92 -4.92 18.58
N GLU A 218 -12.39 -4.72 17.38
CA GLU A 218 -11.20 -5.41 16.88
C GLU A 218 -9.98 -4.50 16.99
N ASP A 219 -8.79 -5.10 16.96
CA ASP A 219 -7.54 -4.35 16.92
C ASP A 219 -7.53 -3.41 15.68
N LEU A 220 -7.20 -2.15 15.91
CA LEU A 220 -7.16 -1.14 14.88
C LEU A 220 -5.92 -1.33 14.00
N PHE A 221 -6.11 -1.52 12.70
CA PHE A 221 -5.02 -1.41 11.74
C PHE A 221 -4.49 0.03 11.71
N ILE A 222 -3.19 0.19 11.95
CA ILE A 222 -2.50 1.49 11.92
C ILE A 222 -1.79 1.69 10.58
N GLY A 223 -1.03 0.70 10.13
CA GLY A 223 -0.23 0.84 8.92
C GLY A 223 0.67 -0.35 8.64
N ILE A 224 1.42 -0.23 7.56
CA ILE A 224 2.40 -1.23 7.10
C ILE A 224 3.82 -0.66 7.06
N ALA A 225 4.80 -1.55 7.26
CA ALA A 225 6.22 -1.29 7.07
C ALA A 225 6.84 -2.46 6.27
N PRO A 226 7.09 -2.31 4.96
CA PRO A 226 7.65 -3.37 4.11
C PRO A 226 9.17 -3.47 4.21
N ALA A 227 9.69 -4.64 4.59
CA ALA A 227 11.13 -4.94 4.65
C ALA A 227 11.58 -5.83 3.49
N PHE A 228 12.31 -5.27 2.54
CA PHE A 228 12.78 -6.00 1.35
C PHE A 228 13.88 -7.00 1.67
N LEU A 229 13.84 -8.15 0.99
CA LEU A 229 14.63 -9.32 1.36
C LEU A 229 15.90 -9.51 0.52
N ARG A 230 16.14 -8.63 -0.45
CA ARG A 230 17.22 -8.80 -1.44
C ARG A 230 18.58 -8.96 -0.80
N ALA A 231 18.86 -8.21 0.26
CA ALA A 231 20.09 -8.30 1.05
C ALA A 231 20.35 -9.74 1.58
N LEU A 232 19.30 -10.48 1.97
CA LEU A 232 19.43 -11.84 2.49
C LEU A 232 19.95 -12.81 1.42
N ALA A 233 19.61 -12.60 0.15
CA ALA A 233 20.09 -13.41 -0.96
C ALA A 233 21.64 -13.41 -1.07
N TYR A 234 22.28 -12.33 -0.61
CA TYR A 234 23.74 -12.14 -0.60
C TYR A 234 24.36 -12.36 0.80
N ARG A 235 23.57 -12.86 1.76
CA ARG A 235 23.93 -12.97 3.19
C ARG A 235 24.38 -11.64 3.81
N LEU A 236 23.67 -10.57 3.49
CA LEU A 236 23.85 -9.27 4.10
C LEU A 236 22.83 -9.08 5.24
N ASP A 237 23.29 -8.51 6.34
CA ASP A 237 22.41 -8.07 7.42
C ASP A 237 21.58 -6.88 6.94
N VAL A 238 20.30 -6.86 7.33
CA VAL A 238 19.42 -5.70 7.22
C VAL A 238 19.26 -5.14 8.63
N ASP A 239 19.55 -3.86 8.81
CA ASP A 239 19.31 -3.10 10.04
C ASP A 239 18.75 -1.74 9.62
N GLU A 240 17.42 -1.62 9.64
CA GLU A 240 16.70 -0.50 9.04
C GLU A 240 15.61 0.03 9.96
N GLU A 241 15.50 1.36 9.98
CA GLU A 241 14.36 2.08 10.52
C GLU A 241 13.34 2.28 9.38
N LEU A 242 12.30 1.46 9.38
CA LEU A 242 11.27 1.47 8.34
C LEU A 242 10.15 2.42 8.69
N LYS A 243 9.67 3.15 7.69
CA LYS A 243 8.51 4.03 7.83
C LYS A 243 7.22 3.23 7.87
N ILE A 244 6.36 3.58 8.82
CA ILE A 244 5.02 3.03 8.95
C ILE A 244 4.08 3.92 8.16
N MET A 245 3.41 3.35 7.17
CA MET A 245 2.49 4.08 6.31
C MET A 245 1.08 3.53 6.45
N ASP A 246 0.09 4.42 6.55
CA ASP A 246 -1.32 4.02 6.52
C ASP A 246 -1.74 3.57 5.10
N PHE A 247 -2.92 2.96 4.96
CA PHE A 247 -3.51 2.63 3.66
C PHE A 247 -3.78 3.85 2.77
N ILE A 248 -3.70 5.08 3.29
CA ILE A 248 -3.75 6.36 2.54
C ILE A 248 -2.33 6.86 2.15
N GLY A 249 -1.27 6.20 2.60
CA GLY A 249 0.12 6.56 2.27
C GLY A 249 0.71 7.67 3.13
N ASP A 250 0.01 8.11 4.18
CA ASP A 250 0.58 9.02 5.17
C ASP A 250 1.55 8.27 6.09
N GLU A 251 2.67 8.93 6.41
CA GLU A 251 3.68 8.42 7.32
C GLU A 251 3.22 8.64 8.78
N LEU A 252 3.05 7.54 9.52
CA LEU A 252 2.55 7.56 10.91
C LEU A 252 3.65 7.38 11.96
N GLY A 253 4.86 6.99 11.53
CA GLY A 253 5.98 6.74 12.42
C GLY A 253 7.03 5.81 11.82
N THR A 254 7.84 5.21 12.69
CA THR A 254 8.93 4.31 12.31
C THR A 254 8.97 3.04 13.17
N ILE A 255 9.52 1.96 12.61
CA ILE A 255 9.82 0.71 13.32
C ILE A 255 11.21 0.20 12.93
N ASN A 256 12.01 -0.15 13.93
CA ASN A 256 13.33 -0.72 13.71
C ASN A 256 13.22 -2.23 13.48
N ILE A 257 13.76 -2.71 12.36
CA ILE A 257 13.76 -4.13 12.00
C ILE A 257 15.17 -4.58 11.67
N LYS A 258 15.56 -5.74 12.20
CA LYS A 258 16.79 -6.42 11.82
C LYS A 258 16.53 -7.79 11.21
N LEU A 259 17.11 -8.07 10.06
CA LEU A 259 17.12 -9.38 9.41
C LEU A 259 18.57 -9.85 9.32
N ILE A 260 18.92 -10.91 10.04
CA ILE A 260 20.31 -11.36 10.20
C ILE A 260 20.44 -12.80 9.69
N PRO A 261 21.09 -13.02 8.53
CA PRO A 261 21.49 -14.35 8.08
C PRO A 261 22.30 -15.11 9.14
N CYS A 262 21.96 -16.36 9.34
CA CYS A 262 22.61 -17.24 10.31
C CYS A 262 23.43 -18.31 9.57
N SER A 263 24.59 -18.68 10.13
CA SER A 263 25.39 -19.79 9.60
C SER A 263 24.82 -21.14 10.08
N ALA A 264 24.96 -22.18 9.25
CA ALA A 264 24.35 -23.50 9.48
C ALA A 264 24.90 -24.26 10.71
N SER A 265 25.93 -23.75 11.39
CA SER A 265 26.60 -24.46 12.49
C SER A 265 25.87 -24.47 13.83
N ASN A 266 24.87 -23.61 14.04
CA ASN A 266 24.34 -23.38 15.39
C ASN A 266 22.89 -23.85 15.60
N SER A 267 22.35 -24.70 14.71
CA SER A 267 20.95 -25.14 14.81
C SER A 267 20.65 -26.14 15.92
N LYS A 268 21.65 -26.59 16.71
CA LYS A 268 21.44 -27.51 17.86
C LYS A 268 22.43 -27.29 19.02
N SER A 269 22.38 -26.13 19.69
CA SER A 269 22.78 -26.05 21.11
C SER A 269 22.27 -24.75 21.73
N ALA A 270 21.09 -24.83 22.34
CA ALA A 270 20.68 -23.87 23.36
C ALA A 270 21.10 -24.45 24.72
N VAL A 271 22.34 -24.21 25.12
CA VAL A 271 22.75 -24.24 26.53
C VAL A 271 23.57 -22.96 26.78
N PRO A 272 23.22 -22.14 27.79
CA PRO A 272 24.02 -20.98 28.13
C PRO A 272 25.23 -21.45 28.95
N SER A 273 26.40 -21.52 28.32
CA SER A 273 27.67 -21.69 29.05
C SER A 273 28.45 -20.39 28.98
N ASN A 274 28.52 -19.72 30.13
CA ASN A 274 29.45 -18.65 30.39
C ASN A 274 30.88 -19.20 30.25
N ASN A 275 31.63 -18.75 29.25
CA ASN A 275 33.06 -18.50 29.38
C ASN A 275 33.57 -17.65 28.21
N ALA A 276 34.27 -16.58 28.59
CA ALA A 276 34.89 -15.63 27.71
C ALA A 276 36.08 -16.23 26.93
N SER A 277 36.49 -15.49 25.89
CA SER A 277 37.67 -15.65 25.04
C SER A 277 37.54 -16.58 23.82
N SER A 278 37.05 -16.03 22.71
CA SER A 278 37.82 -16.00 21.46
C SER A 278 37.09 -15.18 20.41
N ASN A 279 37.78 -14.14 19.92
CA ASN A 279 37.41 -13.38 18.74
C ASN A 279 37.46 -14.29 17.49
N LYS A 280 36.40 -15.04 17.23
CA LYS A 280 36.03 -15.46 15.89
C LYS A 280 34.63 -14.94 15.65
N LYS A 281 34.52 -13.79 14.98
CA LYS A 281 33.30 -13.49 14.23
C LYS A 281 33.14 -14.68 13.29
N ASP A 282 32.09 -15.46 13.47
CA ASP A 282 31.65 -16.44 12.49
C ASP A 282 31.41 -15.65 11.20
N ASP A 283 32.41 -15.62 10.31
CA ASP A 283 32.35 -14.92 9.03
C ASP A 283 31.27 -15.63 8.21
N VAL A 284 30.05 -15.09 8.26
CA VAL A 284 29.02 -15.36 7.28
C VAL A 284 29.61 -14.92 5.96
N THR A 285 30.16 -15.87 5.21
CA THR A 285 30.83 -15.61 3.95
C THR A 285 29.85 -14.92 3.01
N PHE A 286 30.20 -13.69 2.64
CA PHE A 286 29.49 -12.93 1.63
C PHE A 286 29.35 -13.77 0.36
N ILE A 287 28.15 -13.77 -0.21
CA ILE A 287 27.85 -14.49 -1.44
C ILE A 287 27.62 -13.46 -2.53
N GLU A 288 28.34 -13.59 -3.64
CA GLU A 288 28.24 -12.71 -4.80
C GLU A 288 27.10 -13.11 -5.74
N ASP A 289 26.96 -14.41 -6.00
CA ASP A 289 25.84 -14.94 -6.78
C ASP A 289 24.90 -15.70 -5.84
N PRO A 290 23.67 -15.18 -5.59
CA PRO A 290 22.67 -15.85 -4.77
C PRO A 290 22.36 -17.30 -5.19
N ARG A 291 22.61 -17.67 -6.45
CA ARG A 291 22.44 -19.04 -6.94
C ARG A 291 23.34 -20.04 -6.22
N GLU A 292 24.45 -19.60 -5.62
CA GLU A 292 25.29 -20.46 -4.77
C GLU A 292 24.55 -21.00 -3.53
N LEU A 293 23.41 -20.40 -3.16
CA LEU A 293 22.60 -20.86 -2.03
C LEU A 293 21.74 -22.08 -2.35
N ILE A 294 21.46 -22.37 -3.63
CA ILE A 294 20.54 -23.43 -4.03
C ILE A 294 21.00 -24.79 -3.47
N GLY A 295 20.06 -25.53 -2.88
CA GLY A 295 20.29 -26.83 -2.25
C GLY A 295 20.95 -26.77 -0.87
N LYS A 296 21.31 -25.58 -0.35
CA LYS A 296 21.92 -25.42 0.98
C LYS A 296 20.88 -25.01 2.03
N PRO A 297 21.09 -25.38 3.30
CA PRO A 297 20.29 -24.86 4.39
C PRO A 297 20.57 -23.36 4.57
N TYR A 298 19.52 -22.62 4.88
CA TYR A 298 19.59 -21.18 5.10
C TYR A 298 18.66 -20.81 6.24
N SER A 299 19.17 -20.08 7.23
CA SER A 299 18.34 -19.53 8.28
C SER A 299 18.65 -18.06 8.48
N PHE A 300 17.67 -17.30 8.93
CA PHE A 300 17.87 -15.91 9.33
C PHE A 300 16.98 -15.57 10.51
N LYS A 301 17.45 -14.63 11.33
CA LYS A 301 16.75 -14.11 12.49
C LYS A 301 16.04 -12.82 12.13
N ILE A 302 14.78 -12.70 12.52
CA ILE A 302 14.01 -11.46 12.48
C ILE A 302 13.96 -10.90 13.90
N ILE A 303 14.35 -9.64 14.05
CA ILE A 303 14.31 -8.91 15.32
C ILE A 303 13.49 -7.64 15.11
N LEU A 304 12.45 -7.47 15.92
CA LEU A 304 11.69 -6.22 15.97
C LEU A 304 12.22 -5.37 17.12
N GLY A 305 12.63 -4.15 16.78
CA GLY A 305 13.16 -3.14 17.67
C GLY A 305 12.07 -2.18 18.17
N SER A 306 12.48 -0.94 18.43
CA SER A 306 11.59 0.13 18.85
C SER A 306 10.55 0.46 17.78
N LEU A 307 9.31 0.60 18.22
CA LEU A 307 8.19 1.14 17.46
C LEU A 307 7.96 2.58 17.95
N ASN A 308 8.01 3.55 17.05
CA ASN A 308 7.84 4.98 17.35
C ASN A 308 6.71 5.51 16.46
N LEU A 309 5.61 5.96 17.04
CA LEU A 309 4.50 6.58 16.32
C LEU A 309 4.45 8.07 16.63
N TYR A 310 4.04 8.89 15.66
CA TYR A 310 3.89 10.33 15.85
C TYR A 310 2.67 10.70 16.72
N ASP A 311 1.84 9.72 17.08
CA ASP A 311 0.68 9.89 17.96
C ASP A 311 1.12 10.19 19.40
N SER A 312 0.61 11.27 19.98
CA SER A 312 0.89 11.70 21.36
C SER A 312 0.43 10.67 22.41
N GLU A 313 -0.44 9.74 22.02
CA GLU A 313 -1.04 8.73 22.91
C GLU A 313 -0.37 7.34 22.82
N GLN A 314 0.80 7.24 22.18
CA GLN A 314 1.48 5.96 21.95
C GLN A 314 1.67 5.12 23.23
N ASN A 315 1.99 5.74 24.36
CA ASN A 315 2.26 5.00 25.60
C ASN A 315 1.01 4.42 26.29
N LYS A 316 -0.20 4.75 25.83
CA LYS A 316 -1.46 4.28 26.44
C LYS A 316 -2.00 2.99 25.82
N HIS A 317 -1.47 2.58 24.67
CA HIS A 317 -2.01 1.48 23.89
C HIS A 317 -1.03 0.32 23.76
N LYS A 318 -1.57 -0.89 23.63
CA LYS A 318 -0.79 -2.08 23.28
C LYS A 318 -0.74 -2.19 21.77
N TYR A 319 0.44 -2.49 21.24
CA TYR A 319 0.65 -2.68 19.82
C TYR A 319 1.04 -4.12 19.53
N THR A 320 0.48 -4.66 18.46
CA THR A 320 0.81 -5.98 17.93
C THR A 320 1.26 -5.82 16.49
N VAL A 321 2.43 -6.37 16.16
CA VAL A 321 2.95 -6.41 14.80
C VAL A 321 2.70 -7.80 14.22
N TYR A 322 1.97 -7.85 13.12
CA TYR A 322 1.68 -9.07 12.38
C TYR A 322 2.56 -9.16 11.14
N TYR A 323 3.12 -10.33 10.89
CA TYR A 323 3.90 -10.58 9.67
C TYR A 323 3.89 -12.06 9.31
N ARG A 324 4.22 -12.36 8.05
CA ARG A 324 4.28 -13.71 7.51
C ARG A 324 5.55 -13.86 6.68
N ILE A 325 6.15 -15.04 6.71
CA ILE A 325 7.31 -15.37 5.87
C ILE A 325 6.87 -16.44 4.87
N PHE A 326 7.36 -16.35 3.64
CA PHE A 326 7.31 -17.35 2.58
C PHE A 326 6.35 -18.55 2.80
N LYS A 327 5.16 -18.49 2.17
CA LYS A 327 4.12 -19.55 2.16
C LYS A 327 3.58 -20.02 3.52
N GLU A 328 3.91 -19.38 4.64
CA GLU A 328 3.29 -19.69 5.92
C GLU A 328 1.75 -19.52 5.88
N SER A 329 1.02 -20.41 6.55
CA SER A 329 -0.45 -20.32 6.62
C SER A 329 -0.91 -19.19 7.54
N GLU A 330 -0.28 -19.08 8.70
CA GLU A 330 -0.67 -18.18 9.78
C GLU A 330 0.20 -16.93 9.82
N LEU A 331 -0.33 -15.86 10.41
CA LEU A 331 0.43 -14.66 10.73
C LEU A 331 1.13 -14.85 12.08
N THR A 332 2.40 -14.47 12.15
CA THR A 332 3.09 -14.31 13.43
C THR A 332 2.60 -13.03 14.10
N ALA A 333 2.13 -13.13 15.35
CA ALA A 333 1.77 -11.99 16.17
C ALA A 333 2.90 -11.66 17.15
N ALA A 334 3.52 -10.50 16.99
CA ALA A 334 4.55 -9.98 17.89
C ALA A 334 4.00 -8.83 18.73
N LYS A 335 3.83 -9.05 20.04
CA LYS A 335 3.41 -7.99 20.96
C LYS A 335 4.60 -7.06 21.24
N MET A 336 4.40 -5.76 21.03
CA MET A 336 5.43 -4.76 21.28
C MET A 336 5.39 -4.36 22.76
N GLU A 337 6.41 -4.78 23.52
CA GLU A 337 6.58 -4.46 24.94
C GLU A 337 7.88 -3.67 25.13
N SER A 338 7.87 -2.66 26.02
CA SER A 338 8.98 -1.70 26.15
C SER A 338 10.36 -2.30 26.45
N ASN A 339 10.41 -3.52 27.02
CA ASN A 339 11.66 -4.13 27.50
C ASN A 339 12.01 -5.46 26.81
N LYS A 340 11.22 -5.92 25.83
CA LYS A 340 11.44 -7.22 25.18
C LYS A 340 11.44 -7.08 23.67
N LEU A 341 12.60 -7.35 23.08
CA LEU A 341 12.74 -7.44 21.62
C LEU A 341 12.09 -8.74 21.14
N HIS A 342 11.13 -8.63 20.24
CA HIS A 342 10.61 -9.80 19.54
C HIS A 342 11.71 -10.37 18.66
N THR A 343 11.91 -11.68 18.74
CA THR A 343 12.95 -12.39 17.99
C THR A 343 12.38 -13.71 17.46
N ARG A 344 12.48 -13.92 16.14
CA ARG A 344 12.07 -15.17 15.49
C ARG A 344 13.19 -15.70 14.61
N LEU A 345 13.51 -16.98 14.75
CA LEU A 345 14.41 -17.68 13.82
C LEU A 345 13.55 -18.33 12.73
N TYR A 346 13.87 -18.07 11.48
CA TYR A 346 13.28 -18.75 10.33
C TYR A 346 14.34 -19.61 9.66
N SER A 347 14.02 -20.87 9.40
CA SER A 347 14.95 -21.87 8.86
C SER A 347 14.35 -22.51 7.62
N ILE A 348 15.17 -22.62 6.59
CA ILE A 348 14.89 -23.27 5.32
C ILE A 348 15.87 -24.44 5.20
N ASP A 349 15.34 -25.65 5.06
CA ASP A 349 16.16 -26.86 4.97
C ASP A 349 17.01 -26.87 3.70
N GLN A 350 16.42 -26.49 2.57
CA GLN A 350 17.09 -26.36 1.29
C GLN A 350 16.52 -25.19 0.48
N ILE A 351 17.37 -24.24 0.12
CA ILE A 351 16.99 -23.13 -0.77
C ILE A 351 16.68 -23.67 -2.16
N THR A 352 15.55 -23.23 -2.71
CA THR A 352 15.12 -23.52 -4.08
C THR A 352 15.14 -22.23 -4.90
N HIS A 353 14.94 -22.33 -6.22
CA HIS A 353 14.78 -21.14 -7.08
C HIS A 353 13.66 -20.23 -6.59
N GLU A 354 12.54 -20.80 -6.14
CA GLU A 354 11.40 -20.02 -5.63
C GLU A 354 11.75 -19.20 -4.36
N HIS A 355 12.61 -19.75 -3.49
CA HIS A 355 13.10 -18.99 -2.33
C HIS A 355 13.99 -17.82 -2.76
N LEU A 356 14.81 -17.99 -3.80
CA LEU A 356 15.61 -16.90 -4.35
C LEU A 356 14.75 -15.83 -5.02
N ASP A 357 13.71 -16.24 -5.74
CA ASP A 357 12.74 -15.31 -6.34
C ASP A 357 12.02 -14.49 -5.26
N TYR A 358 11.62 -15.14 -4.16
CA TYR A 358 11.07 -14.48 -2.99
C TYR A 358 12.06 -13.49 -2.36
N PHE A 359 13.32 -13.87 -2.15
CA PHE A 359 14.32 -12.92 -1.64
C PHE A 359 14.58 -11.76 -2.59
N HIS A 360 14.55 -11.99 -3.90
CA HIS A 360 14.91 -10.96 -4.88
C HIS A 360 13.81 -9.91 -5.11
N SER A 361 12.55 -10.33 -5.06
CA SER A 361 11.41 -9.55 -5.57
C SER A 361 10.34 -9.25 -4.52
N GLU A 362 10.39 -9.89 -3.35
CA GLU A 362 9.38 -9.73 -2.30
C GLU A 362 9.97 -9.11 -1.03
N PHE A 363 9.06 -8.76 -0.13
CA PHE A 363 9.34 -8.17 1.18
C PHE A 363 8.54 -8.90 2.26
N ILE A 364 9.00 -8.81 3.51
CA ILE A 364 8.15 -9.12 4.68
C ILE A 364 7.39 -7.84 5.01
N CYS A 365 6.06 -7.92 4.97
CA CYS A 365 5.20 -6.81 5.38
C CYS A 365 4.93 -6.90 6.87
N PHE A 366 5.41 -5.92 7.65
CA PHE A 366 5.07 -5.77 9.05
C PHE A 366 3.83 -4.89 9.17
N MET A 367 2.74 -5.45 9.68
CA MET A 367 1.45 -4.78 9.82
C MET A 367 1.24 -4.41 11.28
N ILE A 368 1.10 -3.12 11.57
CA ILE A 368 1.01 -2.61 12.93
C ILE A 368 -0.46 -2.47 13.28
N TYR A 369 -0.84 -3.11 14.39
CA TYR A 369 -2.17 -3.03 14.96
C TYR A 369 -2.12 -2.47 16.38
N ARG A 370 -3.16 -1.74 16.75
CA ARG A 370 -3.34 -1.14 18.06
C ARG A 370 -4.58 -1.72 18.74
N SER A 371 -4.43 -2.20 19.96
CA SER A 371 -5.57 -2.67 20.75
C SER A 371 -6.55 -1.51 21.00
N GLN A 372 -7.82 -1.71 20.63
CA GLN A 372 -8.88 -0.76 20.98
C GLN A 372 -9.38 -1.06 22.39
N LEU A 373 -9.40 -0.03 23.24
CA LEU A 373 -10.08 -0.10 24.54
C LEU A 373 -11.47 0.53 24.37
N GLU A 374 -12.47 -0.03 25.05
CA GLU A 374 -13.73 0.67 25.26
C GLU A 374 -13.42 1.96 26.02
N LYS A 375 -13.59 3.10 25.36
CA LYS A 375 -13.60 4.38 26.07
C LYS A 375 -14.99 4.55 26.65
N ASP A 376 -15.08 4.82 27.95
CA ASP A 376 -16.30 5.35 28.55
C ASP A 376 -16.74 6.56 27.73
N VAL A 377 -18.03 6.60 27.37
CA VAL A 377 -18.65 7.69 26.60
C VAL A 377 -18.37 9.00 27.31
N LYS A 378 -17.38 9.77 26.83
CA LYS A 378 -17.11 11.10 27.37
C LYS A 378 -18.29 12.00 27.03
N LYS A 379 -19.04 12.44 28.05
CA LYS A 379 -20.15 13.40 27.97
C LYS A 379 -19.72 14.84 27.60
N THR A 380 -18.51 15.04 27.09
CA THR A 380 -18.00 16.36 26.70
C THR A 380 -18.01 16.47 25.19
N PHE A 381 -18.99 17.22 24.69
CA PHE A 381 -19.10 17.61 23.29
C PHE A 381 -17.99 18.58 22.94
N ASP A 382 -16.88 18.06 22.43
CA ASP A 382 -16.13 18.78 21.41
C ASP A 382 -16.73 18.36 20.08
N VAL A 383 -17.37 19.32 19.41
CA VAL A 383 -17.78 19.20 18.02
C VAL A 383 -16.51 18.90 17.24
N TYR A 384 -16.30 17.62 16.90
CA TYR A 384 -15.44 17.27 15.80
C TYR A 384 -16.05 17.96 14.59
N SER A 385 -15.49 19.11 14.22
CA SER A 385 -15.70 19.64 12.89
C SER A 385 -15.33 18.51 11.96
N PRO A 386 -16.22 18.06 11.05
CA PRO A 386 -15.77 17.19 9.97
C PRO A 386 -14.59 17.93 9.36
N ALA A 387 -13.43 17.29 9.34
CA ALA A 387 -12.29 17.86 8.65
C ALA A 387 -12.81 18.29 7.28
N PRO A 388 -12.48 19.52 6.82
CA PRO A 388 -12.87 19.93 5.48
C PRO A 388 -12.50 18.77 4.54
N LEU A 389 -13.37 18.49 3.56
CA LEU A 389 -13.11 17.55 2.47
C LEU A 389 -11.83 18.01 1.76
N LEU A 390 -10.68 17.79 2.38
CA LEU A 390 -9.37 18.03 1.84
C LEU A 390 -9.36 17.19 0.59
N SER A 391 -9.02 17.83 -0.53
CA SER A 391 -8.73 17.21 -1.80
C SER A 391 -8.04 15.88 -1.52
N ARG A 392 -8.81 14.79 -1.64
CA ARG A 392 -8.46 13.46 -1.15
C ARG A 392 -7.34 12.99 -2.05
N ARG A 393 -6.10 13.31 -1.67
CA ARG A 393 -4.92 12.76 -2.35
C ARG A 393 -4.93 11.27 -2.04
N TYR A 394 -4.97 10.49 -3.11
CA TYR A 394 -4.90 9.03 -3.13
C TYR A 394 -3.85 8.43 -2.19
N SER A 395 -4.06 7.14 -1.91
CA SER A 395 -3.07 6.24 -1.33
C SER A 395 -1.81 6.14 -2.16
N ARG A 396 -0.86 7.06 -1.93
CA ARG A 396 0.49 7.01 -2.50
C ARG A 396 1.37 6.01 -1.73
N LEU A 397 0.86 4.81 -1.45
CA LEU A 397 1.70 3.72 -1.01
C LEU A 397 2.52 3.22 -2.21
N SER A 398 3.52 3.99 -2.62
CA SER A 398 4.48 3.66 -3.68
C SER A 398 5.50 2.66 -3.14
N VAL A 399 5.05 1.45 -2.83
CA VAL A 399 5.93 0.35 -2.42
C VAL A 399 7.03 0.10 -3.48
N GLU A 400 6.74 0.41 -4.75
CA GLU A 400 7.71 0.40 -5.84
C GLU A 400 8.89 1.37 -5.63
N GLU A 401 8.65 2.59 -5.13
CA GLU A 401 9.72 3.55 -4.84
C GLU A 401 10.60 3.06 -3.68
N LEU A 402 9.98 2.47 -2.65
CA LEU A 402 10.71 1.87 -1.53
C LEU A 402 11.54 0.65 -1.96
N ASP A 403 10.99 -0.16 -2.88
CA ASP A 403 11.70 -1.29 -3.48
C ASP A 403 12.94 -0.77 -4.20
N ASP A 404 12.80 0.19 -5.10
CA ASP A 404 13.92 0.74 -5.87
C ASP A 404 15.02 1.34 -4.98
N ILE A 405 14.64 2.05 -3.90
CA ILE A 405 15.60 2.53 -2.90
C ILE A 405 16.35 1.36 -2.24
N SER A 406 15.63 0.31 -1.84
CA SER A 406 16.23 -0.89 -1.23
C SER A 406 17.15 -1.64 -2.20
N LYS A 407 16.77 -1.75 -3.48
CA LYS A 407 17.60 -2.31 -4.55
C LYS A 407 18.93 -1.57 -4.66
N LEU A 408 18.87 -0.24 -4.79
CA LEU A 408 20.05 0.61 -4.91
C LEU A 408 20.95 0.49 -3.67
N LYS A 409 20.36 0.50 -2.47
CA LYS A 409 21.12 0.33 -1.22
C LYS A 409 21.84 -1.02 -1.15
N THR A 410 21.17 -2.08 -1.57
CA THR A 410 21.76 -3.43 -1.62
C THR A 410 22.91 -3.50 -2.63
N GLU A 411 22.72 -2.96 -3.83
CA GLU A 411 23.75 -2.90 -4.87
C GLU A 411 24.97 -2.09 -4.43
N LEU A 412 24.76 -0.93 -3.79
CA LEU A 412 25.84 -0.13 -3.24
C LEU A 412 26.63 -0.91 -2.16
N THR A 413 25.94 -1.64 -1.30
CA THR A 413 26.58 -2.46 -0.26
C THR A 413 27.42 -3.59 -0.86
N ILE A 414 26.91 -4.24 -1.91
CA ILE A 414 27.63 -5.27 -2.67
C ILE A 414 28.89 -4.68 -3.30
N LEU A 415 28.79 -3.53 -3.97
CA LEU A 415 29.92 -2.86 -4.61
C LEU A 415 30.98 -2.42 -3.59
N GLN A 416 30.56 -1.87 -2.44
CA GLN A 416 31.48 -1.50 -1.36
C GLN A 416 32.25 -2.71 -0.83
N ARG A 417 31.58 -3.84 -0.59
CA ARG A 417 32.27 -5.09 -0.17
C ARG A 417 33.20 -5.63 -1.24
N GLY A 418 32.81 -5.53 -2.51
CA GLY A 418 33.67 -5.86 -3.64
C GLY A 418 34.95 -5.02 -3.63
N LEU A 419 34.82 -3.70 -3.48
CA LEU A 419 35.96 -2.77 -3.42
C LEU A 419 36.88 -3.07 -2.23
N ASP A 420 36.32 -3.35 -1.05
CA ASP A 420 37.09 -3.74 0.14
C ASP A 420 37.89 -5.03 -0.09
N SER A 421 37.29 -6.01 -0.78
CA SER A 421 37.95 -7.25 -1.17
C SER A 421 39.12 -6.97 -2.12
N PHE A 422 38.92 -6.13 -3.13
CA PHE A 422 39.99 -5.69 -4.03
C PHE A 422 41.11 -4.95 -3.28
N SER A 423 40.79 -4.01 -2.40
CA SER A 423 41.79 -3.28 -1.59
C SER A 423 42.59 -4.21 -0.69
N LYS A 424 41.97 -5.25 -0.11
CA LYS A 424 42.68 -6.28 0.67
C LYS A 424 43.66 -7.07 -0.20
N LYS A 425 43.24 -7.46 -1.41
CA LYS A 425 44.11 -8.18 -2.37
C LYS A 425 45.28 -7.30 -2.82
N ASP A 426 45.04 -6.02 -3.08
CA ASP A 426 46.08 -5.06 -3.48
C ASP A 426 47.13 -4.89 -2.36
N LYS A 427 46.69 -4.75 -1.10
CA LYS A 427 47.60 -4.75 0.06
C LYS A 427 48.37 -6.07 0.22
N GLN A 428 47.78 -7.21 -0.16
CA GLN A 428 48.48 -8.50 -0.16
C GLN A 428 49.49 -8.59 -1.30
N LEU A 429 49.16 -8.06 -2.48
CA LEU A 429 50.07 -7.96 -3.62
C LEU A 429 51.27 -7.07 -3.28
N ASP A 430 51.06 -5.92 -2.63
CA ASP A 430 52.13 -5.06 -2.13
C ASP A 430 53.07 -5.78 -1.14
N LYS A 431 52.50 -6.61 -0.26
CA LYS A 431 53.29 -7.42 0.68
C LYS A 431 54.11 -8.49 -0.04
N LEU A 432 53.52 -9.14 -1.05
CA LEU A 432 54.24 -10.09 -1.90
C LEU A 432 55.36 -9.39 -2.68
N TYR A 433 55.09 -8.24 -3.29
CA TYR A 433 56.10 -7.46 -3.99
C TYR A 433 57.29 -7.14 -3.08
N LYS A 434 57.03 -6.62 -1.87
CA LYS A 434 58.09 -6.32 -0.88
C LYS A 434 58.85 -7.55 -0.39
N SER A 435 58.19 -8.69 -0.23
CA SER A 435 58.84 -9.92 0.23
C SER A 435 59.72 -10.57 -0.84
N TRP A 436 59.42 -10.31 -2.11
CA TRP A 436 60.15 -10.85 -3.26
C TRP A 436 61.19 -9.87 -3.84
N ALA A 437 61.12 -8.57 -3.53
CA ALA A 437 62.05 -7.55 -4.03
C ALA A 437 63.55 -7.82 -3.70
N ASN A 438 63.84 -8.53 -2.61
CA ASN A 438 65.22 -8.77 -2.14
C ASN A 438 65.70 -10.23 -2.35
N LYS A 439 64.93 -11.08 -3.04
CA LYS A 439 65.28 -12.50 -3.24
C LYS A 439 66.07 -12.69 -4.54
N SER A 440 67.01 -13.64 -4.54
CA SER A 440 67.82 -13.97 -5.73
C SER A 440 67.00 -14.67 -6.81
N SER A 441 67.33 -14.40 -8.07
CA SER A 441 66.71 -14.98 -9.25
C SER A 441 67.16 -16.44 -9.45
N SER A 442 66.49 -17.37 -8.77
CA SER A 442 66.66 -18.83 -8.94
C SER A 442 65.36 -19.50 -9.41
N ALA A 443 65.49 -20.67 -10.05
CA ALA A 443 64.34 -21.43 -10.55
C ALA A 443 63.37 -21.87 -9.44
N ASP A 444 63.89 -22.23 -8.26
CA ASP A 444 63.08 -22.60 -7.10
C ASP A 444 62.30 -21.41 -6.53
N ASN A 445 62.94 -20.23 -6.51
CA ASN A 445 62.31 -18.98 -6.11
C ASN A 445 61.20 -18.57 -7.08
N PHE A 446 61.39 -18.77 -8.38
CA PHE A 446 60.35 -18.50 -9.39
C PHE A 446 59.13 -19.42 -9.21
N LYS A 447 59.34 -20.70 -8.88
CA LYS A 447 58.26 -21.66 -8.62
C LYS A 447 57.42 -21.26 -7.39
N LEU A 448 58.07 -20.87 -6.30
CA LEU A 448 57.41 -20.41 -5.08
C LEU A 448 56.64 -19.09 -5.29
N LEU A 449 57.20 -18.16 -6.06
CA LEU A 449 56.49 -16.93 -6.45
C LEU A 449 55.24 -17.26 -7.27
N LEU A 450 55.33 -18.20 -8.21
CA LEU A 450 54.19 -18.64 -9.02
C LEU A 450 53.08 -19.23 -8.14
N GLU A 451 53.42 -20.03 -7.14
CA GLU A 451 52.47 -20.58 -6.17
C GLU A 451 51.79 -19.48 -5.33
N ASP A 452 52.55 -18.48 -4.88
CA ASP A 452 52.02 -17.36 -4.09
C ASP A 452 51.11 -16.44 -4.93
N VAL A 453 51.47 -16.17 -6.19
CA VAL A 453 50.63 -15.44 -7.14
C VAL A 453 49.39 -16.25 -7.49
N HIS A 454 49.52 -17.56 -7.71
CA HIS A 454 48.38 -18.44 -7.98
C HIS A 454 47.41 -18.50 -6.79
N LYS A 455 47.92 -18.51 -5.55
CA LYS A 455 47.09 -18.37 -4.33
C LYS A 455 46.37 -17.03 -4.30
N LEU A 456 47.02 -15.92 -4.66
CA LEU A 456 46.41 -14.58 -4.68
C LEU A 456 45.33 -14.44 -5.78
N VAL A 457 45.59 -14.98 -6.98
CA VAL A 457 44.70 -14.89 -8.15
C VAL A 457 43.50 -15.84 -8.04
N ASN A 458 43.67 -17.04 -7.47
CA ASN A 458 42.59 -18.01 -7.30
C ASN A 458 41.79 -17.85 -6.00
N MET A 459 42.06 -16.83 -5.19
CA MET A 459 41.06 -16.35 -4.25
C MET A 459 39.90 -15.79 -5.08
N LYS A 460 38.73 -16.47 -5.05
CA LYS A 460 37.49 -16.12 -5.79
C LYS A 460 37.45 -14.62 -6.15
N ILE A 461 37.50 -14.34 -7.44
CA ILE A 461 37.47 -12.97 -7.99
C ILE A 461 36.01 -12.51 -7.99
N PRO A 462 35.71 -11.29 -7.50
CA PRO A 462 34.40 -10.70 -7.67
C PRO A 462 34.09 -10.53 -9.15
N SER A 463 33.15 -11.32 -9.68
CA SER A 463 32.57 -11.06 -10.99
C SER A 463 31.54 -9.94 -10.84
N ILE A 464 31.99 -8.69 -10.93
CA ILE A 464 31.06 -7.58 -11.14
C ILE A 464 30.54 -7.74 -12.57
N ASN A 465 29.33 -8.29 -12.72
CA ASN A 465 28.58 -8.20 -13.98
C ASN A 465 28.16 -6.73 -14.20
N LEU A 466 29.10 -5.93 -14.70
CA LEU A 466 28.86 -4.60 -15.29
C LEU A 466 28.27 -4.70 -16.71
N SER A 467 27.99 -5.91 -17.21
CA SER A 467 27.75 -6.19 -18.63
C SER A 467 26.34 -5.85 -19.14
N THR A 468 25.36 -5.46 -18.32
CA THR A 468 24.02 -5.17 -18.85
C THR A 468 23.72 -3.70 -19.13
N ALA A 469 24.56 -2.75 -18.69
CA ALA A 469 24.29 -1.31 -18.90
C ALA A 469 25.34 -0.55 -19.72
N LEU A 470 26.59 -1.02 -19.82
CA LEU A 470 27.66 -0.28 -20.53
C LEU A 470 28.02 -0.80 -21.93
N GLU A 471 27.64 -2.03 -22.31
CA GLU A 471 28.14 -2.64 -23.55
C GLU A 471 27.64 -1.98 -24.85
N LYS A 472 26.60 -1.15 -24.83
CA LYS A 472 26.08 -0.51 -26.06
C LYS A 472 26.67 0.86 -26.39
N LYS A 473 27.38 1.53 -25.47
CA LYS A 473 27.98 2.86 -25.74
C LYS A 473 29.49 2.83 -25.97
N THR A 474 30.21 1.87 -25.37
CA THR A 474 31.69 1.81 -25.48
C THR A 474 32.17 1.19 -26.79
N VAL A 475 31.37 0.30 -27.40
CA VAL A 475 31.72 -0.36 -28.68
C VAL A 475 31.66 0.61 -29.87
N SER A 476 30.80 1.63 -29.81
CA SER A 476 30.73 2.70 -30.83
C SER A 476 31.98 3.60 -30.81
N PHE A 477 32.51 3.89 -29.62
CA PHE A 477 33.62 4.84 -29.46
C PHE A 477 34.99 4.22 -29.80
N LEU A 478 35.19 2.92 -29.51
CA LEU A 478 36.44 2.22 -29.78
C LEU A 478 36.62 1.82 -31.27
N CYS A 479 35.54 1.54 -32.00
CA CYS A 479 35.63 1.27 -33.45
C CYS A 479 36.04 2.51 -34.27
N SER A 480 35.73 3.73 -33.81
CA SER A 480 36.17 4.97 -34.48
C SER A 480 37.65 5.31 -34.24
N PHE A 481 38.25 4.82 -33.14
CA PHE A 481 39.63 5.14 -32.79
C PHE A 481 40.66 4.22 -33.48
N VAL A 482 40.27 2.97 -33.81
CA VAL A 482 41.17 1.97 -34.42
C VAL A 482 41.33 2.15 -35.93
N MET A 483 40.42 2.83 -36.62
CA MET A 483 40.55 3.10 -38.07
C MET A 483 41.44 4.31 -38.44
N LYS A 484 41.96 5.08 -37.47
CA LYS A 484 42.70 6.32 -37.76
C LYS A 484 44.23 6.25 -37.57
N THR A 485 44.78 5.09 -37.23
CA THR A 485 46.24 4.93 -36.98
C THR A 485 46.95 3.95 -37.93
N ARG A 486 46.28 3.43 -38.97
CA ARG A 486 46.91 2.66 -40.05
C ARG A 486 47.07 3.49 -41.33
N THR A 487 47.85 4.57 -41.24
CA THR A 487 48.58 5.19 -42.36
C THR A 487 49.43 6.30 -41.75
N ILE A 488 50.73 6.04 -41.58
CA ILE A 488 51.86 6.97 -41.79
C ILE A 488 53.13 6.11 -41.64
N ASN A 489 53.86 6.10 -42.76
CA ASN A 489 55.16 5.49 -43.09
C ASN A 489 55.28 3.97 -43.08
#